data_AF-A0A8J7EZF2-F1
#
_entry.id   AF-A0A8J7EZF2-F1
#
_cell.length_a   1.000
_cell.length_b   1.000
_cell.length_c   1.000
_cell.angle_alpha   90.00
_cell.angle_beta   90.00
_cell.angle_gamma   90.00
#
_symmetry.space_group_name_H-M   'P 1'
#
loop_
_entity.id
_entity.type
_entity.pdbx_description
1 polymer ?
#
loop_
_entity_poly.entity_id
_entity_poly.type
_entity_poly.pdbx_seq_one_letter_code
_entity_poly.pdbx_strand_id
1 'polypeptide(L)'
;MNRRDFVSKTVSASVVTSIDSQDKSSNSHTNRQRFQDKVVIITGATSGIGKAAAFAFAKQGAKVGFCGGRENLGQQVQEDIKRQGGEATYIKADVTKPDELQVFINDIVNKYKRLDIAFNNAGTVMFHNLHEIEIEEWDNMFNTNTRGVFLAMKYQIPHLLKTAGGSIIITCNPENIPSVKTIESISANLVVTEEVEIEPHIWRATSIYHLYI
;
A
#
# COMPACT_ATOMS: atom_id res chain seq x y z
N MET A 1 -47.22 -15.60 -44.42
CA MET A 1 -47.42 -16.01 -43.02
C MET A 1 -46.14 -16.67 -42.54
N ASN A 2 -45.34 -15.98 -41.72
CA ASN A 2 -44.06 -16.44 -41.22
C ASN A 2 -44.00 -16.28 -39.69
N ARG A 3 -43.39 -17.25 -39.02
CA ARG A 3 -43.43 -17.56 -37.58
C ARG A 3 -42.80 -16.52 -36.61
N ARG A 4 -42.68 -15.25 -37.00
CA ARG A 4 -42.07 -14.18 -36.17
C ARG A 4 -43.00 -13.04 -35.74
N ASP A 5 -44.23 -12.99 -36.25
CA ASP A 5 -45.15 -11.87 -35.95
C ASP A 5 -46.23 -12.20 -34.90
N PHE A 6 -46.15 -13.33 -34.20
CA PHE A 6 -47.18 -13.78 -33.25
C PHE A 6 -46.79 -13.73 -31.76
N VAL A 7 -45.56 -13.37 -31.41
CA VAL A 7 -45.12 -13.31 -29.99
C VAL A 7 -45.04 -11.86 -29.46
N SER A 8 -45.52 -10.88 -30.24
CA SER A 8 -45.47 -9.45 -29.86
C SER A 8 -46.74 -8.91 -29.18
N LYS A 9 -47.78 -9.71 -28.96
CA LYS A 9 -49.00 -9.25 -28.28
C LYS A 9 -49.53 -10.36 -27.37
N THR A 10 -49.70 -10.03 -26.09
CA THR A 10 -50.25 -10.85 -24.99
C THR A 10 -49.21 -11.49 -24.06
N VAL A 11 -48.38 -10.65 -23.41
CA VAL A 11 -48.08 -10.85 -21.98
C VAL A 11 -48.43 -9.54 -21.27
N SER A 12 -49.42 -9.67 -20.39
CA SER A 12 -50.27 -8.66 -19.79
C SER A 12 -49.56 -7.50 -19.08
N ALA A 13 -50.24 -6.35 -19.15
CA ALA A 13 -50.05 -5.11 -18.40
C ALA A 13 -50.27 -5.24 -16.87
N SER A 14 -49.93 -6.40 -16.30
CA SER A 14 -49.97 -6.68 -14.86
C SER A 14 -48.57 -6.99 -14.29
N VAL A 15 -47.55 -7.07 -15.15
CA VAL A 15 -46.14 -7.28 -14.73
C VAL A 15 -45.37 -5.94 -14.67
N VAL A 16 -45.87 -4.90 -15.33
CA VAL A 16 -45.18 -3.59 -15.44
C VAL A 16 -45.46 -2.67 -14.23
N THR A 17 -46.44 -2.96 -13.39
CA THR A 17 -46.76 -2.17 -12.18
C THR A 17 -46.17 -2.71 -10.87
N SER A 18 -45.29 -3.73 -10.94
CA SER A 18 -44.57 -4.25 -9.76
C SER A 18 -43.05 -4.05 -9.83
N ILE A 19 -42.56 -3.32 -10.86
CA ILE A 19 -41.12 -3.03 -11.03
C ILE A 19 -40.76 -1.62 -10.51
N ASP A 20 -41.75 -0.77 -10.23
CA ASP A 20 -41.55 0.64 -9.82
C ASP A 20 -41.70 0.93 -8.31
N SER A 21 -41.68 -0.08 -7.43
CA SER A 21 -41.86 0.15 -5.98
C SER A 21 -40.91 -0.56 -5.02
N GLN A 22 -39.87 -1.25 -5.51
CA GLN A 22 -38.82 -1.80 -4.63
C GLN A 22 -37.42 -1.70 -5.24
N ASP A 23 -36.87 -0.48 -5.32
CA ASP A 23 -35.45 -0.26 -5.03
C ASP A 23 -35.17 1.22 -4.67
N LYS A 24 -35.85 1.68 -3.60
CA LYS A 24 -35.51 2.94 -2.91
C LYS A 24 -35.01 2.67 -1.49
N SER A 25 -34.20 1.63 -1.32
CA SER A 25 -33.42 1.46 -0.09
C SER A 25 -32.08 2.19 -0.24
N SER A 26 -32.11 3.48 0.10
CA SER A 26 -30.96 4.22 0.65
C SER A 26 -29.58 3.88 0.07
N ASN A 27 -29.20 4.49 -1.05
CA ASN A 27 -27.79 4.55 -1.44
C ASN A 27 -27.04 5.58 -0.55
N SER A 28 -27.06 5.33 0.76
CA SER A 28 -26.15 5.91 1.73
C SER A 28 -24.90 5.03 1.71
N HIS A 29 -24.12 5.12 0.63
CA HIS A 29 -22.68 4.84 0.74
C HIS A 29 -22.07 6.02 1.49
N THR A 30 -22.41 6.10 2.77
CA THR A 30 -21.86 7.04 3.73
C THR A 30 -20.35 6.98 3.62
N ASN A 31 -19.78 8.18 3.66
CA ASN A 31 -18.39 8.57 3.78
C ASN A 31 -17.68 7.84 4.94
N ARG A 32 -17.61 6.50 4.88
CA ARG A 32 -17.01 5.65 5.90
C ARG A 32 -15.51 5.66 5.67
N GLN A 33 -14.83 6.38 6.55
CA GLN A 33 -13.38 6.42 6.68
C GLN A 33 -12.88 4.98 6.91
N ARG A 34 -12.48 4.29 5.83
CA ARG A 34 -12.17 2.84 5.85
C ARG A 34 -11.11 2.47 6.89
N PHE A 35 -10.21 3.40 7.18
CA PHE A 35 -9.07 3.23 8.07
C PHE A 35 -9.17 4.13 9.31
N GLN A 36 -10.40 4.52 9.70
CA GLN A 36 -10.61 5.33 10.90
C GLN A 36 -9.89 4.73 12.12
N ASP A 37 -9.07 5.56 12.78
CA ASP A 37 -8.27 5.23 13.97
C ASP A 37 -7.22 4.13 13.79
N LYS A 38 -7.02 3.64 12.57
CA LYS A 38 -5.94 2.71 12.23
C LYS A 38 -4.62 3.45 12.15
N VAL A 39 -3.55 2.82 12.60
CA VAL A 39 -2.19 3.36 12.46
C VAL A 39 -1.46 2.68 11.32
N VAL A 40 -0.93 3.51 10.42
CA VAL A 40 -0.19 3.09 9.25
C VAL A 40 1.24 3.61 9.35
N ILE A 41 2.22 2.73 9.25
CA ILE A 41 3.63 3.10 9.07
C ILE A 41 4.00 2.95 7.60
N ILE A 42 4.61 3.97 6.99
CA ILE A 42 5.06 3.94 5.59
C ILE A 42 6.54 4.32 5.50
N THR A 43 7.36 3.48 4.88
CA THR A 43 8.75 3.82 4.55
C THR A 43 8.85 4.46 3.16
N GLY A 44 9.73 5.44 2.99
CA GLY A 44 9.95 6.09 1.69
C GLY A 44 8.80 6.98 1.21
N ALA A 45 8.02 7.58 2.12
CA ALA A 45 6.82 8.34 1.76
C ALA A 45 7.06 9.83 1.46
N THR A 46 8.28 10.20 1.07
CA THR A 46 8.64 11.59 0.72
C THR A 46 8.30 11.93 -0.73
N SER A 47 8.04 10.94 -1.59
CA SER A 47 7.56 11.13 -2.98
C SER A 47 6.84 9.88 -3.50
N GLY A 48 6.39 9.94 -4.76
CA GLY A 48 5.91 8.79 -5.51
C GLY A 48 4.77 8.03 -4.84
N ILE A 49 4.80 6.71 -4.94
CA ILE A 49 3.78 5.80 -4.40
C ILE A 49 3.64 5.96 -2.87
N GLY A 50 4.75 6.03 -2.15
CA GLY A 50 4.72 6.21 -0.69
C GLY A 50 4.02 7.51 -0.27
N LYS A 51 4.33 8.63 -0.94
CA LYS A 51 3.63 9.91 -0.70
C LYS A 51 2.13 9.77 -1.00
N ALA A 52 1.78 9.26 -2.18
CA ALA A 52 0.38 9.09 -2.58
C ALA A 52 -0.40 8.19 -1.59
N ALA A 53 0.22 7.10 -1.13
CA ALA A 53 -0.35 6.22 -0.11
C ALA A 53 -0.56 6.94 1.23
N ALA A 54 0.40 7.77 1.67
CA ALA A 54 0.25 8.56 2.89
C ALA A 54 -0.99 9.47 2.84
N PHE A 55 -1.21 10.18 1.72
CA PHE A 55 -2.43 10.96 1.51
C PHE A 55 -3.69 10.09 1.47
N ALA A 56 -3.65 8.96 0.76
CA ALA A 56 -4.80 8.08 0.60
C ALA A 56 -5.25 7.48 1.94
N PHE A 57 -4.31 7.01 2.77
CA PHE A 57 -4.60 6.51 4.11
C PHE A 57 -5.12 7.61 5.03
N ALA A 58 -4.49 8.78 5.05
CA ALA A 58 -4.92 9.89 5.89
C ALA A 58 -6.32 10.40 5.51
N LYS A 59 -6.63 10.49 4.19
CA LYS A 59 -7.96 10.85 3.67
C LYS A 59 -9.06 9.86 4.08
N GLN A 60 -8.66 8.64 4.47
CA GLN A 60 -9.53 7.55 4.91
C GLN A 60 -9.49 7.36 6.45
N GLY A 61 -8.98 8.35 7.19
CA GLY A 61 -9.09 8.45 8.64
C GLY A 61 -7.97 7.77 9.41
N ALA A 62 -6.94 7.30 8.70
CA ALA A 62 -5.78 6.69 9.32
C ALA A 62 -4.86 7.73 9.96
N LYS A 63 -4.15 7.32 11.02
CA LYS A 63 -3.02 8.03 11.60
C LYS A 63 -1.74 7.54 10.94
N VAL A 64 -1.11 8.38 10.14
CA VAL A 64 0.02 7.97 9.28
C VAL A 64 1.35 8.38 9.90
N GLY A 65 2.16 7.40 10.32
CA GLY A 65 3.58 7.60 10.59
C GLY A 65 4.39 7.30 9.34
N PHE A 66 5.31 8.17 8.94
CA PHE A 66 6.13 7.89 7.76
C PHE A 66 7.54 8.44 7.85
N CYS A 67 8.45 7.82 7.09
CA CYS A 67 9.86 8.21 7.04
C CYS A 67 10.42 8.31 5.62
N GLY A 68 11.62 8.87 5.54
CA GLY A 68 12.46 8.95 4.34
C GLY A 68 13.61 9.95 4.56
N GLY A 69 14.68 9.84 3.77
CA GLY A 69 15.91 10.63 3.98
C GLY A 69 15.81 12.12 3.63
N ARG A 70 14.84 12.53 2.82
CA ARG A 70 14.66 13.92 2.35
C ARG A 70 13.77 14.72 3.29
N GLU A 71 14.39 15.35 4.27
CA GLU A 71 13.73 16.03 5.39
C GLU A 71 12.73 17.11 4.97
N ASN A 72 13.13 18.06 4.11
CA ASN A 72 12.25 19.14 3.66
C ASN A 72 10.98 18.59 2.96
N LEU A 73 11.13 17.55 2.13
CA LEU A 73 9.99 16.93 1.45
C LEU A 73 9.10 16.16 2.43
N GLY A 74 9.70 15.49 3.43
CA GLY A 74 8.95 14.79 4.47
C GLY A 74 8.10 15.74 5.32
N GLN A 75 8.70 16.86 5.75
CA GLN A 75 7.99 17.91 6.49
C GLN A 75 6.85 18.51 5.65
N GLN A 76 7.09 18.81 4.38
CA GLN A 76 6.06 19.30 3.46
C GLN A 76 4.88 18.33 3.33
N VAL A 77 5.14 17.03 3.13
CA VAL A 77 4.07 16.00 3.05
C VAL A 77 3.24 15.97 4.33
N GLN A 78 3.89 16.06 5.50
CA GLN A 78 3.19 16.08 6.78
C GLN A 78 2.26 17.30 6.88
N GLU A 79 2.75 18.47 6.53
CA GLU A 79 1.97 19.72 6.55
C GLU A 79 0.81 19.68 5.56
N ASP A 80 1.04 19.18 4.34
CA ASP A 80 0.01 19.02 3.32
C ASP A 80 -1.13 18.10 3.80
N ILE A 81 -0.81 16.96 4.41
CA ILE A 81 -1.82 16.04 4.96
C ILE A 81 -2.61 16.71 6.08
N LYS A 82 -1.93 17.42 7.00
CA LYS A 82 -2.58 18.15 8.09
C LYS A 82 -3.50 19.26 7.58
N ARG A 83 -3.09 19.99 6.54
CA ARG A 83 -3.93 21.03 5.90
C ARG A 83 -5.20 20.45 5.27
N GLN A 84 -5.16 19.19 4.83
CA GLN A 84 -6.32 18.47 4.31
C GLN A 84 -7.18 17.81 5.41
N GLY A 85 -6.89 18.08 6.69
CA GLY A 85 -7.62 17.53 7.84
C GLY A 85 -7.23 16.11 8.22
N GLY A 86 -6.17 15.55 7.62
CA GLY A 86 -5.64 14.24 7.97
C GLY A 86 -4.63 14.28 9.11
N GLU A 87 -4.29 13.11 9.66
CA GLU A 87 -3.29 12.98 10.72
C GLU A 87 -2.02 12.29 10.20
N ALA A 88 -0.89 12.99 10.27
CA ALA A 88 0.39 12.42 9.91
C ALA A 88 1.55 12.91 10.79
N THR A 89 2.54 12.03 10.96
CA THR A 89 3.82 12.30 11.64
C THR A 89 4.98 11.84 10.77
N TYR A 90 5.83 12.78 10.39
CA TYR A 90 7.09 12.52 9.72
C TYR A 90 8.23 12.38 10.74
N ILE A 91 9.07 11.38 10.56
CA ILE A 91 10.35 11.24 11.26
C ILE A 91 11.40 10.86 10.22
N LYS A 92 12.52 11.57 10.21
CA LYS A 92 13.65 11.24 9.34
C LYS A 92 14.27 9.93 9.79
N ALA A 93 14.37 8.98 8.88
CA ALA A 93 15.07 7.72 9.09
C ALA A 93 15.53 7.16 7.74
N ASP A 94 16.71 6.56 7.75
CA ASP A 94 17.25 5.74 6.68
C ASP A 94 16.94 4.25 6.94
N VAL A 95 16.28 3.58 5.99
CA VAL A 95 15.92 2.16 6.13
C VAL A 95 17.12 1.22 6.14
N THR A 96 18.29 1.68 5.68
CA THR A 96 19.54 0.91 5.71
C THR A 96 20.17 0.89 7.11
N LYS A 97 19.76 1.81 8.00
CA LYS A 97 20.32 1.99 9.34
C LYS A 97 19.37 1.42 10.41
N PRO A 98 19.75 0.31 11.08
CA PRO A 98 18.88 -0.37 12.03
C PRO A 98 18.38 0.54 13.17
N ASP A 99 19.28 1.34 13.75
CA ASP A 99 18.96 2.18 14.91
C ASP A 99 17.97 3.29 14.54
N GLU A 100 18.16 3.96 13.41
CA GLU A 100 17.24 5.01 12.93
C GLU A 100 15.84 4.42 12.65
N LEU A 101 15.79 3.26 12.00
CA LEU A 101 14.53 2.60 11.65
C LEU A 101 13.78 2.10 12.89
N GLN A 102 14.51 1.54 13.87
CA GLN A 102 13.94 1.09 15.13
C GLN A 102 13.36 2.26 15.94
N VAL A 103 14.11 3.36 16.06
CA VAL A 103 13.66 4.58 16.75
C VAL A 103 12.39 5.12 16.08
N PHE A 104 12.40 5.27 14.75
CA PHE A 104 11.22 5.71 13.99
C PHE A 104 9.96 4.87 14.31
N ILE A 105 10.07 3.55 14.20
CA ILE A 105 8.92 2.65 14.41
C ILE A 105 8.43 2.77 15.86
N ASN A 106 9.34 2.75 16.84
CA ASN A 106 8.99 2.87 18.24
C ASN A 106 8.32 4.21 18.56
N ASP A 107 8.81 5.31 17.99
CA ASP A 107 8.25 6.64 18.24
C ASP A 107 6.83 6.78 17.68
N ILE A 108 6.57 6.25 16.47
CA ILE A 108 5.21 6.23 15.90
C ILE A 108 4.28 5.36 16.75
N VAL A 109 4.71 4.16 17.13
CA VAL A 109 3.91 3.26 17.98
C VAL A 109 3.69 3.87 19.36
N ASN A 110 4.68 4.54 19.95
CA ASN A 110 4.55 5.22 21.23
C ASN A 110 3.60 6.41 21.15
N LYS A 111 3.59 7.13 20.03
CA LYS A 111 2.68 8.25 19.80
C LYS A 111 1.24 7.80 19.64
N TYR A 112 1.00 6.80 18.80
CA TYR A 112 -0.36 6.37 18.46
C TYR A 112 -0.87 5.16 19.25
N LYS A 113 0.00 4.56 20.07
CA LYS A 113 -0.26 3.40 20.96
C LYS A 113 -0.63 2.10 20.25
N ARG A 114 -0.45 2.03 18.93
CA ARG A 114 -0.85 0.89 18.09
C ARG A 114 -0.10 0.90 16.75
N LEU A 115 -0.11 -0.25 16.07
CA LEU A 115 0.25 -0.41 14.67
C LEU A 115 -0.75 -1.39 14.03
N ASP A 116 -1.31 -1.05 12.88
CA ASP A 116 -2.28 -1.90 12.17
C ASP A 116 -1.76 -2.28 10.77
N ILE A 117 -1.09 -1.34 10.09
CA ILE A 117 -0.61 -1.53 8.72
C ILE A 117 0.83 -1.03 8.62
N ALA A 118 1.71 -1.85 8.09
CA ALA A 118 3.05 -1.44 7.66
C ALA A 118 3.12 -1.46 6.14
N PHE A 119 3.59 -0.38 5.53
CA PHE A 119 3.86 -0.30 4.10
C PHE A 119 5.34 -0.03 3.86
N ASN A 120 6.08 -1.09 3.58
CA ASN A 120 7.50 -1.08 3.31
C ASN A 120 7.73 -0.75 1.83
N ASN A 121 7.74 0.54 1.52
CA ASN A 121 7.78 1.09 0.16
C ASN A 121 9.14 1.69 -0.22
N ALA A 122 10.00 2.02 0.75
CA ALA A 122 11.32 2.58 0.45
C ALA A 122 12.11 1.66 -0.49
N GLY A 123 12.62 2.23 -1.58
CA GLY A 123 13.43 1.50 -2.54
C GLY A 123 14.15 2.43 -3.51
N THR A 124 15.22 1.93 -4.10
CA THR A 124 15.99 2.57 -5.17
C THR A 124 16.05 1.67 -6.40
N VAL A 125 16.25 2.28 -7.56
CA VAL A 125 16.44 1.58 -8.84
C VAL A 125 17.73 2.06 -9.47
N MET A 126 18.39 1.16 -10.19
CA MET A 126 19.61 1.46 -10.94
C MET A 126 19.39 1.07 -12.39
N PHE A 127 19.92 1.89 -13.31
CA PHE A 127 19.79 1.68 -14.75
C PHE A 127 21.19 1.55 -15.37
N HIS A 128 21.76 0.35 -15.26
CA HIS A 128 23.09 0.00 -15.76
C HIS A 128 23.04 -1.37 -16.44
N ASN A 129 23.96 -1.62 -17.37
CA ASN A 129 24.20 -2.99 -17.79
C ASN A 129 24.85 -3.77 -16.64
N LEU A 130 24.53 -5.05 -16.47
CA LEU A 130 24.99 -5.85 -15.31
C LEU A 130 26.52 -5.78 -15.08
N HIS A 131 27.31 -5.84 -16.14
CA HIS A 131 28.77 -5.84 -16.07
C HIS A 131 29.38 -4.45 -15.79
N GLU A 132 28.56 -3.40 -15.76
CA GLU A 132 28.93 -2.02 -15.47
C GLU A 132 28.47 -1.58 -14.07
N ILE A 133 27.83 -2.47 -13.31
CA ILE A 133 27.38 -2.17 -11.95
C ILE A 133 28.57 -2.32 -11.00
N GLU A 134 28.91 -1.24 -10.30
CA GLU A 134 29.90 -1.29 -9.23
C GLU A 134 29.33 -2.06 -8.02
N ILE A 135 30.19 -2.77 -7.29
CA ILE A 135 29.78 -3.59 -6.15
C ILE A 135 29.10 -2.73 -5.07
N GLU A 136 29.60 -1.51 -4.84
CA GLU A 136 29.03 -0.58 -3.88
C GLU A 136 27.60 -0.15 -4.26
N GLU A 137 27.33 0.05 -5.55
CA GLU A 137 26.01 0.40 -6.05
C GLU A 137 25.03 -0.76 -5.88
N TRP A 138 25.48 -1.98 -6.20
CA TRP A 138 24.74 -3.22 -5.95
C TRP A 138 24.40 -3.39 -4.47
N ASP A 139 25.39 -3.26 -3.59
CA ASP A 139 25.21 -3.40 -2.16
C ASP A 139 24.26 -2.33 -1.60
N ASN A 140 24.34 -1.08 -2.08
CA ASN A 140 23.43 -0.01 -1.69
C ASN A 140 21.98 -0.30 -2.08
N MET A 141 21.75 -0.83 -3.29
CA MET A 141 20.42 -1.26 -3.72
C MET A 141 19.90 -2.40 -2.84
N PHE A 142 20.68 -3.44 -2.57
CA PHE A 142 20.26 -4.56 -1.70
C PHE A 142 20.04 -4.13 -0.26
N ASN A 143 20.88 -3.22 0.25
CA ASN A 143 20.74 -2.68 1.59
C ASN A 143 19.41 -1.93 1.75
N THR A 144 18.96 -1.22 0.70
CA THR A 144 17.69 -0.49 0.72
C THR A 144 16.50 -1.43 0.48
N ASN A 145 16.51 -2.16 -0.64
CA ASN A 145 15.34 -2.86 -1.16
C ASN A 145 15.08 -4.21 -0.45
N THR A 146 16.13 -4.84 0.09
CA THR A 146 16.03 -6.16 0.71
C THR A 146 16.25 -6.08 2.21
N ARG A 147 17.45 -5.63 2.62
CA ARG A 147 17.81 -5.55 4.03
C ARG A 147 16.93 -4.55 4.77
N GLY A 148 16.62 -3.40 4.16
CA GLY A 148 15.73 -2.39 4.72
C GLY A 148 14.32 -2.93 5.00
N VAL A 149 13.77 -3.74 4.08
CA VAL A 149 12.46 -4.39 4.27
C VAL A 149 12.51 -5.40 5.41
N PHE A 150 13.55 -6.23 5.47
CA PHE A 150 13.78 -7.14 6.60
C PHE A 150 13.84 -6.40 7.95
N LEU A 151 14.61 -5.32 8.03
CA LEU A 151 14.73 -4.53 9.26
C LEU A 151 13.39 -3.91 9.65
N ALA A 152 12.64 -3.37 8.68
CA ALA A 152 11.32 -2.81 8.93
C ALA A 152 10.40 -3.87 9.55
N MET A 153 10.31 -5.05 8.94
CA MET A 153 9.50 -6.17 9.46
C MET A 153 9.96 -6.62 10.85
N LYS A 154 11.28 -6.77 11.06
CA LYS A 154 11.88 -7.15 12.35
C LYS A 154 11.40 -6.25 13.49
N TYR A 155 11.25 -4.94 13.24
CA TYR A 155 10.82 -3.97 14.24
C TYR A 155 9.30 -3.75 14.27
N GLN A 156 8.57 -3.98 13.17
CA GLN A 156 7.11 -3.82 13.08
C GLN A 156 6.35 -5.01 13.68
N ILE A 157 6.79 -6.25 13.39
CA ILE A 157 6.08 -7.49 13.78
C ILE A 157 5.81 -7.56 15.29
N PRO A 158 6.76 -7.25 16.20
CA PRO A 158 6.48 -7.27 17.64
C PRO A 158 5.34 -6.35 18.07
N HIS A 159 5.11 -5.25 17.34
CA HIS A 159 4.01 -4.31 17.64
C HIS A 159 2.69 -4.77 17.02
N LEU A 160 2.72 -5.38 15.83
CA LEU A 160 1.55 -5.97 15.17
C LEU A 160 0.99 -7.18 15.92
N LEU A 161 1.87 -7.98 16.56
CA LEU A 161 1.46 -9.10 17.39
C LEU A 161 0.69 -8.66 18.65
N LYS A 162 0.94 -7.46 19.16
CA LYS A 162 0.22 -6.90 20.31
C LYS A 162 -1.19 -6.41 19.97
N THR A 163 -1.47 -6.14 18.69
CA THR A 163 -2.74 -5.55 18.23
C THR A 163 -3.71 -6.58 17.63
N ALA A 164 -3.54 -7.86 17.97
CA ALA A 164 -4.29 -9.00 17.42
C ALA A 164 -4.08 -9.21 15.91
N GLY A 165 -2.97 -8.69 15.36
CA GLY A 165 -2.57 -8.84 13.96
C GLY A 165 -2.60 -7.53 13.16
N GLY A 166 -2.32 -7.64 11.86
CA GLY A 166 -2.35 -6.50 10.95
C GLY A 166 -1.88 -6.88 9.54
N SER A 167 -1.55 -5.88 8.72
CA SER A 167 -1.12 -6.09 7.33
C SER A 167 0.26 -5.52 7.08
N ILE A 168 1.10 -6.25 6.35
CA ILE A 168 2.42 -5.79 5.92
C ILE A 168 2.40 -5.76 4.40
N ILE A 169 2.56 -4.59 3.81
CA ILE A 169 2.55 -4.36 2.37
C ILE A 169 4.00 -4.09 1.97
N ILE A 170 4.47 -4.68 0.88
CA ILE A 170 5.83 -4.50 0.36
C ILE A 170 5.71 -4.09 -1.10
N THR A 171 6.38 -2.99 -1.48
CA THR A 171 6.50 -2.63 -2.90
C THR A 171 7.58 -3.49 -3.54
N CYS A 172 7.28 -4.13 -4.67
CA CYS A 172 8.23 -4.89 -5.48
C CYS A 172 8.17 -4.42 -6.95
N ASN A 173 9.23 -4.63 -7.72
CA ASN A 173 9.26 -4.25 -9.12
C ASN A 173 8.79 -5.42 -10.03
N PRO A 174 7.96 -5.16 -11.05
CA PRO A 174 7.28 -6.19 -11.84
C PRO A 174 8.10 -6.88 -12.94
N GLU A 175 9.43 -6.82 -12.96
CA GLU A 175 10.22 -7.29 -14.12
C GLU A 175 10.31 -8.81 -14.30
N ASN A 176 9.35 -9.58 -13.80
CA ASN A 176 9.23 -11.02 -14.06
C ASN A 176 7.82 -11.42 -14.56
N ILE A 177 7.24 -10.60 -15.44
CA ILE A 177 6.11 -11.04 -16.29
C ILE A 177 6.69 -11.39 -17.67
N PRO A 178 6.59 -12.65 -18.15
CA PRO A 178 7.29 -13.16 -19.33
C PRO A 178 6.86 -12.57 -20.70
N SER A 179 6.30 -11.37 -20.76
CA SER A 179 5.81 -10.73 -21.99
C SER A 179 6.45 -9.38 -22.35
N VAL A 180 7.36 -8.83 -21.54
CA VAL A 180 8.09 -7.59 -21.89
C VAL A 180 9.49 -7.94 -22.37
N LYS A 181 9.67 -8.00 -23.70
CA LYS A 181 11.00 -7.90 -24.30
C LYS A 181 11.44 -6.44 -24.20
N THR A 182 12.61 -6.22 -23.62
CA THR A 182 13.51 -5.06 -23.73
C THR A 182 13.78 -4.36 -22.38
N ILE A 183 15.07 -4.30 -22.06
CA ILE A 183 15.78 -3.80 -20.87
C ILE A 183 15.80 -4.79 -19.70
N GLU A 184 16.90 -5.53 -19.59
CA GLU A 184 17.27 -6.30 -18.39
C GLU A 184 17.68 -5.32 -17.28
N SER A 185 16.72 -4.73 -16.58
CA SER A 185 17.01 -4.11 -15.30
C SER A 185 16.97 -5.22 -14.24
N ILE A 186 18.10 -5.46 -13.58
CA ILE A 186 18.15 -6.46 -12.51
C ILE A 186 17.57 -5.82 -11.27
N SER A 187 16.25 -5.90 -11.14
CA SER A 187 15.58 -5.64 -9.88
C SER A 187 15.93 -6.76 -8.90
N ALA A 188 16.74 -6.46 -7.89
CA ALA A 188 16.89 -7.27 -6.71
C ALA A 188 15.56 -7.35 -5.95
N ASN A 189 14.65 -8.18 -6.44
CA ASN A 189 13.35 -8.36 -5.86
C ASN A 189 13.47 -9.30 -4.67
N LEU A 190 13.11 -8.82 -3.48
CA LEU A 190 12.44 -9.69 -2.53
C LEU A 190 11.01 -9.88 -3.05
N VAL A 191 10.80 -10.91 -3.87
CA VAL A 191 9.46 -11.44 -4.14
C VAL A 191 9.07 -12.26 -2.91
N VAL A 192 8.36 -11.66 -1.95
CA VAL A 192 7.50 -12.47 -1.07
C VAL A 192 6.15 -12.57 -1.76
N THR A 193 6.04 -13.53 -2.68
CA THR A 193 4.74 -14.08 -3.09
C THR A 193 4.48 -15.30 -2.24
N GLU A 194 3.58 -15.18 -1.28
CA GLU A 194 2.84 -16.32 -0.77
C GLU A 194 1.43 -15.86 -0.40
N GLU A 195 0.45 -16.27 -1.22
CA GLU A 195 -0.89 -16.54 -0.72
C GLU A 195 -0.78 -17.84 0.10
N VAL A 196 -0.77 -17.72 1.42
CA VAL A 196 -0.97 -18.87 2.31
C VAL A 196 -2.12 -18.55 3.24
N GLU A 197 -3.26 -19.16 2.93
CA GLU A 197 -4.45 -19.16 3.77
C GLU A 197 -4.40 -20.42 4.65
N ILE A 198 -4.00 -20.31 5.93
CA ILE A 198 -4.24 -21.34 6.97
C ILE A 198 -4.35 -20.69 8.36
N GLU A 199 -5.60 -20.50 8.85
CA GLU A 199 -6.09 -20.17 10.23
C GLU A 199 -5.25 -19.28 11.21
N PRO A 200 -5.73 -19.02 12.45
CA PRO A 200 -6.32 -17.76 12.96
C PRO A 200 -5.37 -16.55 13.10
N HIS A 201 -4.14 -16.60 12.60
CA HIS A 201 -3.13 -15.54 12.67
C HIS A 201 -2.49 -15.31 11.29
N ILE A 202 -3.30 -14.83 10.33
CA ILE A 202 -2.89 -14.65 8.94
C ILE A 202 -2.34 -13.23 8.71
N TRP A 203 -1.10 -13.15 8.20
CA TRP A 203 -0.49 -11.95 7.62
C TRP A 203 -0.93 -11.81 6.16
N ARG A 204 -1.34 -10.62 5.72
CA ARG A 204 -1.50 -10.31 4.29
C ARG A 204 -0.29 -9.51 3.81
N ALA A 205 0.53 -10.16 2.99
CA ALA A 205 1.52 -9.52 2.12
C ALA A 205 0.88 -9.24 0.76
N THR A 206 0.73 -7.96 0.40
CA THR A 206 0.23 -7.57 -0.92
C THR A 206 1.32 -6.80 -1.65
N SER A 207 1.67 -7.29 -2.84
CA SER A 207 2.50 -6.57 -3.81
C SER A 207 1.61 -5.64 -4.63
N ILE A 208 1.96 -4.35 -4.74
CA ILE A 208 1.20 -3.39 -5.55
C ILE A 208 1.82 -3.30 -6.94
N TYR A 209 1.03 -3.65 -7.96
CA TYR A 209 1.37 -3.46 -9.37
C TYR A 209 0.65 -2.23 -9.93
N HIS A 210 1.35 -1.39 -10.69
CA HIS A 210 0.72 -0.36 -11.52
C HIS A 210 1.21 -0.49 -12.96
N LEU A 211 0.27 -0.82 -13.85
CA LEU A 211 0.44 -0.88 -15.29
C LEU A 211 0.16 0.53 -15.84
N TYR A 212 1.14 1.16 -16.48
CA TYR A 212 0.84 2.21 -17.45
C TYR A 212 0.79 1.53 -18.81
N ILE A 213 -0.41 1.46 -19.40
CA ILE A 213 -0.64 1.19 -20.83
C ILE A 213 -0.36 2.44 -21.64
#